data_AF-A0A1C6GSL9-F1
#
_entry.id   AF-A0A1C6GSL9-F1
#
_cell.length_a   1.000
_cell.length_b   1.000
_cell.length_c   1.000
_cell.angle_alpha   90.00
_cell.angle_beta   90.00
_cell.angle_gamma   90.00
#
_symmetry.space_group_name_H-M   'P 1'
#
loop_
_entity.id
_entity.type
_entity.pdbx_description
1 polymer ?
#
loop_
_entity_poly.entity_id
_entity_poly.type
_entity_poly.pdbx_seq_one_letter_code
_entity_poly.pdbx_strand_id
1 'polypeptide(L)'
;MIDGASRWQRILHITIPLLMPTFFVLLIMSIGNFLNSGIDQYLAFCNALNKEHIEVLDLYVYNLGIGSGQISFSVAVGVMKSVIALILFTFANTASKKIRGTSVF
;
A
#
# COMPACT_ATOMS: atom_id res chain seq x y z
N MET A 1 -31.94 23.25 5.03
CA MET A 1 -31.50 22.52 6.25
C MET A 1 -32.75 22.00 6.92
N ILE A 2 -33.25 20.82 6.53
CA ILE A 2 -34.57 20.33 6.97
C ILE A 2 -34.45 19.13 7.95
N ASP A 3 -33.34 18.40 7.96
CA ASP A 3 -33.17 17.19 8.80
C ASP A 3 -32.39 17.36 10.12
N GLY A 4 -32.06 18.59 10.55
CA GLY A 4 -31.47 18.82 11.89
C GLY A 4 -30.12 18.14 12.22
N ALA A 5 -29.48 17.45 11.26
CA ALA A 5 -28.27 16.66 11.51
C ALA A 5 -27.04 17.55 11.86
N SER A 6 -26.38 17.22 12.97
CA SER A 6 -25.09 17.81 13.39
C SER A 6 -24.02 17.57 12.32
N ARG A 7 -23.01 18.48 12.23
CA ARG A 7 -21.90 18.36 11.26
C ARG A 7 -21.24 16.97 11.31
N TRP A 8 -21.07 16.42 12.50
CA TRP A 8 -20.51 15.08 12.71
C TRP A 8 -21.42 13.96 12.16
N GLN A 9 -22.73 14.08 12.36
CA GLN A 9 -23.69 13.11 11.83
C GLN A 9 -23.70 13.11 10.31
N ARG A 10 -23.59 14.28 9.69
CA ARG A 10 -23.47 14.44 8.22
C ARG A 10 -22.20 13.79 7.68
N ILE A 11 -21.07 13.96 8.35
CA ILE A 11 -19.81 13.34 7.94
C ILE A 11 -19.94 11.82 7.98
N LEU A 12 -20.39 11.26 9.11
CA LEU A 12 -20.45 9.82 9.32
C LEU A 12 -21.49 9.11 8.45
N HIS A 13 -22.70 9.67 8.32
CA HIS A 13 -23.83 8.97 7.68
C HIS A 13 -24.05 9.37 6.22
N ILE A 14 -23.44 10.45 5.73
CA ILE A 14 -23.62 10.92 4.35
C ILE A 14 -22.27 10.96 3.64
N THR A 15 -21.31 11.73 4.14
CA THR A 15 -20.06 11.98 3.42
C THR A 15 -19.18 10.73 3.31
N ILE A 16 -18.96 10.02 4.42
CA ILE A 16 -18.17 8.78 4.43
C ILE A 16 -18.76 7.72 3.49
N PRO A 17 -20.06 7.34 3.59
CA PRO A 17 -20.63 6.34 2.70
C PRO A 17 -20.64 6.73 1.22
N LEU A 18 -20.79 8.02 0.92
CA LEU A 18 -20.72 8.54 -0.45
C LEU A 18 -19.30 8.43 -1.04
N LEU A 19 -18.26 8.63 -0.22
CA LEU A 19 -16.85 8.59 -0.63
C LEU A 19 -16.20 7.20 -0.51
N MET A 20 -16.84 6.23 0.13
CA MET A 20 -16.31 4.86 0.24
C MET A 20 -15.75 4.28 -1.08
N PRO A 21 -16.43 4.37 -2.24
CA PRO A 21 -15.87 3.83 -3.48
C PRO A 21 -14.57 4.47 -3.94
N THR A 22 -14.48 5.80 -3.89
CA THR A 22 -13.25 6.50 -4.27
C THR A 22 -12.14 6.22 -3.25
N PHE A 23 -12.49 6.12 -1.97
CA PHE A 23 -11.55 5.70 -0.92
C PHE A 23 -10.94 4.32 -1.19
N PHE A 24 -11.75 3.32 -1.58
CA PHE A 24 -11.21 1.98 -1.89
C PHE A 24 -10.28 1.97 -3.11
N VAL A 25 -10.58 2.75 -4.15
CA VAL A 25 -9.68 2.90 -5.30
C VAL A 25 -8.36 3.52 -4.87
N LEU A 26 -8.41 4.61 -4.10
CA LEU A 26 -7.21 5.27 -3.58
C LEU A 26 -6.43 4.37 -2.62
N LEU A 27 -7.12 3.58 -1.81
CA LEU A 27 -6.51 2.61 -0.89
C LEU A 27 -5.74 1.53 -1.65
N ILE A 28 -6.32 0.99 -2.72
CA ILE A 28 -5.65 0.01 -3.59
C ILE A 28 -4.39 0.63 -4.22
N MET A 29 -4.52 1.83 -4.79
CA MET A 29 -3.39 2.56 -5.40
C MET A 29 -2.30 2.85 -4.35
N SER A 30 -2.70 3.22 -3.13
CA SER A 30 -1.79 3.49 -2.04
C SER A 30 -1.06 2.25 -1.55
N ILE A 31 -1.70 1.07 -1.52
CA ILE A 31 -1.05 -0.20 -1.21
C ILE A 31 0.01 -0.54 -2.26
N GLY A 32 -0.30 -0.34 -3.55
CA GLY A 32 0.65 -0.54 -4.64
C GLY A 32 1.88 0.35 -4.52
N ASN A 33 1.69 1.62 -4.15
CA ASN A 33 2.79 2.55 -3.89
C ASN A 33 3.58 2.19 -2.62
N PHE A 34 2.92 1.72 -1.56
CA PHE A 34 3.61 1.31 -0.33
C PHE A 34 4.57 0.13 -0.57
N LEU A 35 4.16 -0.82 -1.40
CA LEU A 35 5.00 -1.97 -1.78
C LEU A 35 6.18 -1.58 -2.66
N ASN A 36 6.07 -0.49 -3.44
CA ASN A 36 7.19 0.16 -4.11
C ASN A 36 7.78 1.24 -3.19
N SER A 37 8.23 0.84 -2.00
CA SER A 37 8.90 1.74 -1.07
C SER A 37 10.10 2.39 -1.76
N GLY A 38 10.23 3.72 -1.65
CA GLY A 38 11.14 4.55 -2.44
C GLY A 38 12.64 4.28 -2.20
N ILE A 39 13.15 3.19 -2.78
CA ILE A 39 14.55 2.73 -2.70
C ILE A 39 15.52 3.87 -3.01
N ASP A 40 15.19 4.72 -3.98
CA ASP A 40 16.03 5.84 -4.40
C ASP A 40 16.35 6.81 -3.26
N GLN A 41 15.37 7.06 -2.38
CA GLN A 41 15.56 7.90 -1.21
C GLN A 41 16.48 7.22 -0.19
N TYR A 42 16.28 5.93 0.05
CA TYR A 42 17.12 5.15 0.96
C TYR A 42 18.56 5.08 0.47
N LEU A 43 18.78 4.86 -0.83
CA LEU A 43 20.11 4.86 -1.44
C LEU A 43 20.78 6.23 -1.36
N ALA A 44 20.04 7.32 -1.58
CA ALA A 44 20.58 8.69 -1.52
C ALA A 44 21.03 9.10 -0.10
N PHE A 45 20.31 8.67 0.93
CA PHE A 45 20.61 9.02 2.32
C PHE A 45 21.44 7.97 3.07
N CYS A 46 21.70 6.81 2.46
CA CYS A 46 22.50 5.75 3.06
C CYS A 46 23.97 6.15 3.19
N ASN A 47 24.52 6.02 4.40
CA ASN A 47 25.89 6.31 4.77
C ASN A 47 26.41 5.25 5.77
N ALA A 48 27.72 5.11 5.90
CA ALA A 48 28.34 4.08 6.77
C ALA A 48 27.87 4.13 8.23
N LEU A 49 27.51 5.32 8.75
CA LEU A 49 27.05 5.51 10.12
C LEU A 49 25.56 5.23 10.33
N ASN A 50 24.73 5.26 9.28
CA ASN A 50 23.28 5.07 9.40
C ASN A 50 22.78 3.79 8.72
N LYS A 51 23.68 3.04 8.06
CA LYS A 51 23.34 1.85 7.27
C LYS A 51 22.50 0.85 8.07
N GLU A 52 22.88 0.57 9.33
CA GLU A 52 22.19 -0.40 10.18
C GLU A 52 20.77 0.04 10.59
N HIS A 53 20.50 1.35 10.61
CA HIS A 53 19.20 1.89 11.03
C HIS A 53 18.29 2.29 9.85
N ILE A 54 18.89 2.59 8.69
CA ILE A 54 18.18 3.03 7.48
C ILE A 54 17.84 1.86 6.55
N GLU A 55 18.43 0.68 6.80
CA GLU A 55 18.23 -0.50 5.97
C GLU A 55 16.82 -1.08 6.16
N VAL A 56 16.04 -0.99 5.09
CA VAL A 56 14.72 -1.58 4.98
C VAL A 56 14.81 -2.83 4.11
N LEU A 57 13.81 -3.72 4.20
CA LEU A 57 13.75 -4.97 3.43
C LEU A 57 14.08 -4.78 1.93
N ASP A 58 13.56 -3.72 1.30
CA ASP A 58 13.86 -3.39 -0.11
C ASP A 58 15.33 -3.09 -0.35
N LEU A 59 15.97 -2.30 0.52
CA LEU A 59 17.39 -1.94 0.40
C LEU A 59 18.30 -3.15 0.67
N TYR A 60 17.96 -3.96 1.66
CA TYR A 60 18.70 -5.18 2.01
C TYR A 60 18.69 -6.18 0.84
N VAL A 61 17.50 -6.44 0.28
CA VAL A 61 17.32 -7.35 -0.84
C VAL A 61 18.00 -6.82 -2.11
N TYR A 62 17.98 -5.50 -2.33
CA TYR A 62 18.73 -4.86 -3.41
C TYR A 62 20.25 -5.05 -3.25
N ASN A 63 20.79 -4.81 -2.05
CA ASN A 63 22.22 -4.97 -1.74
C ASN A 63 22.69 -6.42 -1.91
N LEU A 64 21.89 -7.41 -1.51
CA LEU A 64 22.23 -8.83 -1.74
C LEU A 64 22.12 -9.23 -3.21
N GLY A 65 21.11 -8.74 -3.92
CA GLY A 65 20.86 -9.07 -5.32
C GLY A 65 21.95 -8.53 -6.25
N ILE A 66 22.20 -7.23 -6.19
CA ILE A 66 23.17 -6.56 -7.07
C ILE A 66 24.58 -6.61 -6.47
N GLY A 67 24.72 -6.40 -5.15
CA GLY A 67 26.03 -6.32 -4.51
C GLY A 67 26.69 -7.68 -4.24
N SER A 68 25.91 -8.73 -3.95
CA SER A 68 26.43 -10.09 -3.70
C SER A 68 26.11 -11.09 -4.82
N GLY A 69 25.48 -10.63 -5.91
CA GLY A 69 25.11 -11.47 -7.05
C GLY A 69 23.96 -12.46 -6.77
N GLN A 70 23.27 -12.34 -5.64
CA GLN A 70 22.17 -13.25 -5.25
C GLN A 70 20.84 -12.84 -5.89
N ILE A 71 20.83 -12.72 -7.22
CA ILE A 71 19.68 -12.21 -7.99
C ILE A 71 18.43 -13.10 -7.78
N SER A 72 18.61 -14.42 -7.69
CA SER A 72 17.51 -15.36 -7.45
C SER A 72 16.76 -15.09 -6.14
N PHE A 73 17.48 -14.69 -5.08
CA PHE A 73 16.86 -14.34 -3.81
C PHE A 73 16.04 -13.05 -3.92
N SER A 74 16.59 -12.02 -4.58
CA SER A 74 15.87 -10.76 -4.77
C SER A 74 14.63 -10.90 -5.63
N VAL A 75 14.69 -11.71 -6.68
CA VAL A 75 13.53 -12.03 -7.52
C VAL A 75 12.47 -12.78 -6.70
N ALA A 76 12.87 -13.77 -5.88
CA ALA A 76 11.93 -14.52 -5.05
C ALA A 76 11.19 -13.61 -4.04
N VAL A 77 11.90 -12.67 -3.40
CA VAL A 77 11.28 -11.70 -2.49
C VAL A 77 10.36 -10.74 -3.25
N GLY A 78 10.74 -10.29 -4.45
CA GLY A 78 9.88 -9.48 -5.31
C GLY A 78 8.56 -10.18 -5.66
N VAL A 79 8.64 -11.46 -6.06
CA VAL A 79 7.45 -12.28 -6.34
C VAL A 79 6.58 -12.45 -5.09
N MET A 80 7.18 -12.68 -3.92
CA MET A 80 6.44 -12.76 -2.65
C MET A 80 5.68 -11.47 -2.35
N LYS A 81 6.29 -10.30 -2.58
CA LYS A 81 5.61 -9.00 -2.43
C LYS A 81 4.43 -8.86 -3.37
N SER A 82 4.56 -9.27 -4.63
CA SER A 82 3.45 -9.25 -5.59
C SER A 82 2.29 -10.17 -5.15
N VAL A 83 2.59 -11.34 -4.58
CA VAL A 83 1.55 -12.23 -4.04
C VAL A 83 0.81 -11.56 -2.87
N ILE A 84 1.54 -10.95 -1.94
CA ILE A 84 0.95 -10.20 -0.82
C ILE A 84 0.07 -9.05 -1.36
N ALA A 85 0.53 -8.33 -2.39
CA ALA A 85 -0.22 -7.27 -3.05
C ALA A 85 -1.57 -7.78 -3.61
N LEU A 86 -1.56 -8.93 -4.29
CA LEU A 86 -2.76 -9.54 -4.85
C LEU A 86 -3.74 -9.96 -3.76
N ILE A 87 -3.26 -10.49 -2.63
CA ILE A 87 -4.10 -10.83 -1.48
C ILE A 87 -4.76 -9.57 -0.90
N LEU A 88 -3.98 -8.50 -0.70
CA LEU A 88 -4.50 -7.20 -0.22
C LEU A 88 -5.51 -6.60 -1.19
N PHE A 89 -5.23 -6.66 -2.49
CA PHE A 89 -6.12 -6.18 -3.54
C PHE A 89 -7.44 -6.94 -3.56
N THR A 90 -7.39 -8.28 -3.55
CA THR A 90 -8.59 -9.13 -3.55
C THR A 90 -9.41 -8.94 -2.28
N PHE A 91 -8.76 -8.75 -1.13
CA PHE A 91 -9.43 -8.42 0.12
C PHE A 91 -10.13 -7.05 0.05
N ALA A 92 -9.43 -6.01 -0.43
CA ALA A 92 -10.00 -4.67 -0.60
C ALA A 92 -11.17 -4.67 -1.58
N ASN A 93 -11.06 -5.40 -2.70
CA ASN A 93 -12.14 -5.54 -3.67
C ASN A 93 -13.35 -6.27 -3.09
N THR A 94 -13.13 -7.33 -2.30
CA THR A 94 -14.21 -8.09 -1.65
C THR A 94 -14.89 -7.28 -0.56
N ALA A 95 -14.13 -6.53 0.25
CA ALA A 95 -14.66 -5.61 1.25
C ALA A 95 -15.52 -4.51 0.60
N SER A 96 -15.03 -3.91 -0.49
CA SER A 96 -15.79 -2.96 -1.30
C SER A 96 -17.10 -3.56 -1.82
N LYS A 97 -17.05 -4.79 -2.37
CA LYS A 97 -18.25 -5.50 -2.85
C LYS A 97 -19.28 -5.73 -1.75
N LYS A 98 -18.84 -6.09 -0.53
CA LYS A 98 -19.73 -6.35 0.61
C LYS A 98 -20.39 -5.08 1.15
N ILE A 99 -19.68 -3.95 1.12
CA ILE A 99 -20.18 -2.68 1.68
C ILE A 99 -21.04 -1.92 0.66
N ARG A 100 -20.72 -2.01 -0.63
CA ARG A 100 -21.35 -1.23 -1.70
C ARG A 100 -22.37 -1.99 -2.53
N GLY A 101 -22.43 -3.32 -2.41
CA GLY A 101 -23.30 -4.20 -3.22
C GLY A 101 -22.94 -4.27 -4.71
N THR A 102 -21.98 -3.47 -5.18
CA THR A 102 -21.51 -3.39 -6.56
C THR A 102 -20.00 -3.48 -6.58
N SER A 103 -19.47 -4.40 -7.40
CA SER A 103 -18.04 -4.51 -7.62
C SER A 103 -17.56 -3.35 -8.51
N VAL A 104 -16.34 -2.87 -8.25
CA VAL A 104 -15.69 -1.85 -9.09
C VAL A 104 -15.15 -2.47 -10.40
N PHE A 105 -15.13 -3.80 -10.45
CA PHE A 105 -14.90 -4.65 -11.63
C PHE A 105 -15.97 -5.73 -11.72
#